data_AF-A0A117IWM9-F1
#
_entry.id   AF-A0A117IWM9-F1
#
_cell.length_a   1.000
_cell.length_b   1.000
_cell.length_c   1.000
_cell.angle_alpha   90.00
_cell.angle_beta   90.00
_cell.angle_gamma   90.00
#
_symmetry.space_group_name_H-M   'P 1'
#
loop_
_entity.id
_entity.type
_entity.pdbx_description
1 polymer ?
#
loop_
_entity_poly.entity_id
_entity_poly.type
_entity_poly.pdbx_seq_one_letter_code
_entity_poly.pdbx_strand_id
1 'polypeptide(L)'
;MRVGELSRRTGVSVPTIKYYVREGLLPTGELSSPNQARYDEAHVRRLRLVRALIDVGGLSVAAIKDVLEAVEDPGRSVHAVLGAAHDHIAPRQGGPEDAARDAARRRVTELIARRGWEVDDANPAARSLADALAALSRLGHDRFAEVSLEAYADAAERVAETDVAYVASEVAREDVVEGAVVGTVLGDVVFASLRRLAQVDASSRTYDPERGW
;
A
#
# COMPACT_ATOMS: atom_id res chain seq x y z
N MET A 1 -6.85 20.04 -22.97
CA MET A 1 -8.28 19.95 -22.61
C MET A 1 -8.66 21.00 -21.58
N ARG A 2 -9.93 21.45 -21.55
CA ARG A 2 -10.47 22.33 -20.48
C ARG A 2 -10.91 21.49 -19.27
N VAL A 3 -11.10 22.12 -18.10
CA VAL A 3 -11.49 21.41 -16.86
C VAL A 3 -12.78 20.58 -16.99
N GLY A 4 -13.78 21.06 -17.75
CA GLY A 4 -15.02 20.31 -17.96
C GLY A 4 -14.84 19.05 -18.82
N GLU A 5 -13.87 19.07 -19.74
CA GLU A 5 -13.51 17.89 -20.52
C GLU A 5 -12.67 16.91 -19.68
N LEU A 6 -11.73 17.42 -18.89
CA LEU A 6 -10.97 16.63 -17.91
C LEU A 6 -11.91 15.89 -16.95
N SER A 7 -12.93 16.58 -16.44
CA SER A 7 -13.95 16.00 -15.57
C SER A 7 -14.70 14.85 -16.23
N ARG A 8 -15.17 15.02 -17.48
CA ARG A 8 -15.85 13.94 -18.21
C ARG A 8 -14.96 12.74 -18.47
N ARG A 9 -13.68 12.95 -18.81
CA ARG A 9 -12.74 11.86 -19.13
C ARG A 9 -12.29 11.06 -17.93
N THR A 10 -12.27 11.68 -16.76
CA THR A 10 -11.78 11.06 -15.51
C THR A 10 -12.93 10.62 -14.60
N GLY A 11 -14.15 11.09 -14.83
CA GLY A 11 -15.28 10.89 -13.92
C GLY A 11 -15.19 11.73 -12.64
N VAL A 12 -14.14 12.54 -12.48
CA VAL A 12 -13.94 13.37 -11.29
C VAL A 12 -14.67 14.69 -11.45
N SER A 13 -15.46 15.09 -10.45
CA SER A 13 -16.21 16.34 -10.51
C SER A 13 -15.29 17.57 -10.60
N VAL A 14 -15.71 18.63 -11.30
CA VAL A 14 -14.92 19.88 -11.38
C VAL A 14 -14.58 20.46 -9.99
N PRO A 15 -15.50 20.49 -8.99
CA PRO A 15 -15.14 20.87 -7.62
C PRO A 15 -14.02 20.00 -7.02
N THR A 16 -14.08 18.67 -7.21
CA THR A 16 -13.04 17.75 -6.72
C THR A 16 -11.70 17.94 -7.44
N ILE A 17 -11.70 18.22 -8.74
CA ILE A 17 -10.47 18.56 -9.47
C ILE A 17 -9.84 19.83 -8.89
N LYS A 18 -10.64 20.88 -8.66
CA LYS A 18 -10.15 22.12 -8.04
C LYS A 18 -9.65 21.89 -6.61
N TYR A 19 -10.31 21.02 -5.86
CA TYR A 19 -9.85 20.57 -4.55
C TYR A 19 -8.46 19.92 -4.65
N TYR A 20 -8.28 18.92 -5.51
CA TYR A 20 -6.97 18.26 -5.67
C TYR A 20 -5.86 19.20 -6.12
N VAL A 21 -6.15 20.17 -7.00
CA VAL A 21 -5.16 21.21 -7.37
C VAL A 21 -4.76 22.04 -6.15
N ARG A 22 -5.72 22.45 -5.31
CA ARG A 22 -5.43 23.25 -4.11
C ARG A 22 -4.65 22.46 -3.06
N GLU A 23 -4.98 21.19 -2.87
CA GLU A 23 -4.28 20.33 -1.91
C GLU A 23 -2.92 19.82 -2.42
N GLY A 24 -2.57 20.09 -3.68
CA GLY A 24 -1.30 19.68 -4.30
C GLY A 24 -1.28 18.26 -4.87
N LEU A 25 -2.43 17.59 -4.94
CA LEU A 25 -2.56 16.24 -5.51
C LEU A 25 -2.60 16.23 -7.04
N LEU A 26 -2.85 17.38 -7.66
CA LEU A 26 -2.85 17.53 -9.11
C LEU A 26 -2.07 18.81 -9.46
N PRO A 27 -1.12 18.77 -10.40
CA PRO A 27 -0.46 19.98 -10.89
C PRO A 27 -1.48 21.02 -11.38
N THR A 28 -1.12 22.29 -11.24
CA THR A 28 -1.96 23.38 -11.78
C THR A 28 -1.91 23.33 -13.30
N GLY A 29 -3.07 23.39 -13.95
CA GLY A 29 -3.13 23.46 -15.41
C GLY A 29 -2.51 24.74 -15.96
N GLU A 30 -1.98 24.67 -17.18
CA GLU A 30 -1.35 25.80 -17.85
C GLU A 30 -2.35 26.93 -18.10
N LEU A 31 -2.05 28.14 -17.60
CA LEU A 31 -2.92 29.28 -17.82
C LEU A 31 -2.95 29.63 -19.32
N SER A 32 -4.15 29.57 -19.89
CA SER A 32 -4.44 29.98 -21.27
C SER A 32 -5.15 31.33 -21.34
N SER A 33 -5.73 31.80 -20.23
CA SER A 33 -6.24 33.15 -20.00
C SER A 33 -6.44 33.37 -18.48
N PRO A 34 -6.75 34.59 -18.00
CA PRO A 34 -6.91 34.87 -16.56
C PRO A 34 -7.88 33.95 -15.81
N ASN A 35 -8.86 33.37 -16.52
CA ASN A 35 -9.87 32.47 -15.96
C ASN A 35 -9.93 31.10 -16.65
N GLN A 36 -8.90 30.72 -17.44
CA GLN A 36 -8.88 29.43 -18.14
C GLN A 36 -7.53 28.73 -18.00
N ALA A 37 -7.57 27.50 -17.50
CA ALA A 37 -6.43 26.58 -17.49
C ALA A 37 -6.62 25.47 -18.54
N ARG A 38 -5.51 25.03 -19.12
CA ARG A 38 -5.40 23.86 -19.98
C ARG A 38 -4.77 22.71 -19.22
N TYR A 39 -5.31 21.52 -19.44
CA TYR A 39 -4.85 20.27 -18.86
C TYR A 39 -4.48 19.30 -20.00
N ASP A 40 -3.64 18.32 -19.72
CA ASP A 40 -3.15 17.36 -20.70
C ASP A 40 -3.40 15.91 -20.25
N GLU A 41 -2.81 14.94 -20.95
CA GLU A 41 -2.92 13.51 -20.61
C GLU A 41 -2.24 13.16 -19.29
N ALA A 42 -1.19 13.88 -18.89
CA ALA A 42 -0.54 13.65 -17.60
C ALA A 42 -1.52 13.95 -16.45
N HIS A 43 -2.34 14.99 -16.58
CA HIS A 43 -3.40 15.28 -15.60
C HIS A 43 -4.47 14.18 -15.54
N VAL A 44 -4.80 13.55 -16.67
CA VAL A 44 -5.75 12.42 -16.72
C VAL A 44 -5.17 11.21 -15.99
N ARG A 45 -3.91 10.84 -16.26
CA ARG A 45 -3.22 9.73 -15.59
C ARG A 45 -3.14 9.97 -14.09
N ARG A 46 -2.69 11.17 -13.69
CA ARG A 46 -2.56 11.58 -12.30
C ARG A 46 -3.88 11.50 -11.53
N LEU A 47 -4.99 11.96 -12.14
CA LEU A 47 -6.32 11.86 -11.52
C LEU A 47 -6.78 10.41 -11.35
N ARG A 48 -6.53 9.54 -12.34
CA ARG A 48 -6.86 8.11 -12.23
C ARG A 48 -6.08 7.43 -11.12
N LEU A 49 -4.78 7.71 -11.01
CA LEU A 49 -3.94 7.23 -9.92
C LEU A 49 -4.48 7.68 -8.57
N VAL A 50 -4.70 8.99 -8.38
CA VAL A 50 -5.24 9.54 -7.12
C VAL A 50 -6.57 8.87 -6.76
N ARG A 51 -7.47 8.67 -7.73
CA ARG A 51 -8.74 7.97 -7.48
C ARG A 51 -8.55 6.51 -7.09
N ALA A 52 -7.67 5.77 -7.76
CA ALA A 52 -7.39 4.38 -7.40
C ALA A 52 -6.85 4.26 -5.97
N LEU A 53 -5.92 5.14 -5.58
CA LEU A 53 -5.33 5.14 -4.24
C LEU A 53 -6.34 5.50 -3.14
N ILE A 54 -7.30 6.40 -3.42
CA ILE A 54 -8.38 6.72 -2.48
C ILE A 54 -9.43 5.61 -2.43
N ASP A 55 -10.00 5.26 -3.58
CA ASP A 55 -11.22 4.47 -3.66
C ASP A 55 -10.97 2.99 -3.39
N VAL A 56 -9.82 2.49 -3.84
CA VAL A 56 -9.44 1.07 -3.69
C VAL A 56 -8.37 0.93 -2.61
N GLY A 57 -7.33 1.76 -2.67
CA GLY A 57 -6.22 1.73 -1.70
C GLY A 57 -6.59 2.19 -0.29
N GLY A 58 -7.68 2.95 -0.15
CA GLY A 58 -8.13 3.45 1.16
C GLY A 58 -7.23 4.52 1.77
N LEU A 59 -6.30 5.10 0.99
CA LEU A 59 -5.41 6.14 1.51
C LEU A 59 -6.16 7.45 1.72
N SER A 60 -5.77 8.17 2.77
CA SER A 60 -6.20 9.55 2.97
C SER A 60 -5.55 10.49 1.96
N VAL A 61 -6.17 11.65 1.72
CA VAL A 61 -5.60 12.72 0.87
C VAL A 61 -4.21 13.14 1.34
N ALA A 62 -3.98 13.20 2.66
CA ALA A 62 -2.69 13.53 3.24
C ALA A 62 -1.62 12.47 2.91
N ALA A 63 -1.94 11.19 3.12
CA ALA A 63 -1.05 10.08 2.78
C ALA A 63 -0.70 10.06 1.28
N ILE A 64 -1.68 10.32 0.42
CA ILE A 64 -1.45 10.39 -1.02
C ILE A 64 -0.50 11.53 -1.35
N LYS A 65 -0.66 12.70 -0.72
CA LYS A 65 0.25 13.83 -0.92
C LYS A 65 1.69 13.45 -0.55
N ASP A 66 1.92 12.83 0.61
CA ASP A 66 3.25 12.42 1.05
C ASP A 66 3.90 11.42 0.08
N VAL A 67 3.12 10.47 -0.43
CA VAL A 67 3.55 9.49 -1.44
C VAL A 67 3.93 10.18 -2.75
N LEU A 68 3.12 11.13 -3.20
CA LEU A 68 3.34 11.84 -4.45
C LEU A 68 4.53 12.79 -4.38
N GLU A 69 4.72 13.47 -3.25
CA GLU A 69 5.92 14.27 -3.00
C GLU A 69 7.17 13.39 -3.02
N ALA A 70 7.09 12.17 -2.49
CA ALA A 70 8.19 11.22 -2.58
C ALA A 70 8.46 10.78 -4.03
N VAL A 71 7.40 10.60 -4.85
CA VAL A 71 7.50 10.24 -6.27
C VAL A 71 8.14 11.35 -7.10
N GLU A 72 7.75 12.59 -6.83
CA GLU A 72 8.16 13.78 -7.59
C GLU A 72 9.56 14.29 -7.20
N ASP A 73 10.19 13.74 -6.14
CA ASP A 73 11.56 14.07 -5.72
C ASP A 73 12.61 13.24 -6.51
N PRO A 74 13.32 13.82 -7.49
CA PRO A 74 14.31 13.10 -8.29
C PRO A 74 15.54 12.65 -7.49
N GLY A 75 15.74 13.16 -6.28
CA GLY A 75 16.80 12.77 -5.36
C GLY A 75 16.49 11.51 -4.55
N ARG A 76 15.23 11.05 -4.50
CA ARG A 76 14.84 9.84 -3.75
C ARG A 76 15.01 8.57 -4.58
N SER A 77 15.53 7.52 -3.94
CA SER A 77 15.57 6.18 -4.53
C SER A 77 14.15 5.58 -4.59
N VAL A 78 13.93 4.64 -5.51
CA VAL A 78 12.67 3.86 -5.59
C VAL A 78 12.37 3.19 -4.24
N HIS A 79 13.40 2.69 -3.56
CA HIS A 79 13.29 2.12 -2.22
C HIS A 79 12.73 3.12 -1.18
N ALA A 80 13.16 4.39 -1.22
CA ALA A 80 12.63 5.41 -0.32
C ALA A 80 11.16 5.76 -0.63
N VAL A 81 10.74 5.72 -1.89
CA VAL A 81 9.34 5.93 -2.28
C VAL A 81 8.45 4.76 -1.82
N LEU A 82 8.92 3.53 -2.00
CA LEU A 82 8.25 2.33 -1.49
C LEU A 82 8.08 2.40 0.03
N GLY A 83 9.12 2.82 0.76
CA GLY A 83 9.05 3.04 2.21
C GLY A 83 7.95 4.03 2.61
N ALA A 84 7.87 5.18 1.93
CA ALA A 84 6.82 6.17 2.18
C ALA A 84 5.41 5.61 1.92
N ALA A 85 5.22 4.81 0.86
CA ALA A 85 3.93 4.16 0.60
C ALA A 85 3.56 3.15 1.71
N HIS A 86 4.52 2.31 2.13
CA HIS A 86 4.32 1.34 3.21
C HIS A 86 3.95 2.00 4.55
N ASP A 87 4.54 3.15 4.88
CA ASP A 87 4.27 3.88 6.13
C ASP A 87 2.80 4.28 6.30
N HIS A 88 2.06 4.45 5.20
CA HIS A 88 0.65 4.82 5.21
C HIS A 88 -0.33 3.65 5.13
N ILE A 89 0.13 2.49 4.66
CA ILE A 89 -0.68 1.26 4.58
C ILE A 89 -0.58 0.47 5.88
N ALA A 90 0.61 0.45 6.49
CA ALA A 90 0.84 -0.28 7.73
C ALA A 90 -0.12 0.24 8.83
N PRO A 91 -0.98 -0.63 9.42
CA PRO A 91 -1.89 -0.20 10.46
C PRO A 91 -1.12 0.37 11.64
N ARG A 92 -1.34 1.66 11.93
CA ARG A 92 -0.81 2.31 13.14
C ARG A 92 -1.66 1.87 14.34
N GLN A 93 -1.28 0.78 14.99
CA GLN A 93 -1.96 0.29 16.18
C GLN A 93 -1.02 0.36 17.37
N GLY A 94 -1.18 1.37 18.22
CA GLY A 94 -0.48 1.42 19.51
C GLY A 94 -1.16 0.51 20.52
N GLY A 95 -0.47 -0.54 20.96
CA GLY A 95 -0.85 -1.34 22.13
C GLY A 95 -0.17 -0.83 23.42
N PRO A 96 -0.61 -1.33 24.60
CA PRO A 96 0.12 -1.11 25.86
C PRO A 96 1.58 -1.53 25.71
N GLU A 97 2.49 -0.75 26.30
CA GLU A 97 3.88 -1.19 26.45
C GLU A 97 3.93 -2.21 27.59
N ASP A 98 3.96 -3.49 27.22
CA ASP A 98 3.93 -4.62 28.14
C ASP A 98 4.86 -5.75 27.70
N ALA A 99 4.99 -6.76 28.55
CA ALA A 99 5.85 -7.92 28.30
C ALA A 99 5.46 -8.69 27.02
N ALA A 100 4.19 -8.67 26.61
CA ALA A 100 3.74 -9.33 25.38
C ALA A 100 4.25 -8.58 24.15
N ARG A 101 4.23 -7.24 24.18
CA ARG A 101 4.81 -6.40 23.14
C ARG A 101 6.32 -6.59 23.02
N ASP A 102 7.04 -6.63 24.14
CA ASP A 102 8.48 -6.86 24.14
C ASP A 102 8.85 -8.25 23.60
N ALA A 103 8.09 -9.28 23.96
CA ALA A 103 8.27 -10.62 23.42
C ALA A 103 7.98 -10.70 21.92
N ALA A 104 6.91 -10.03 21.46
CA ALA A 104 6.56 -9.95 20.05
C ALA A 104 7.63 -9.21 19.23
N ARG A 105 8.18 -8.11 19.73
CA ARG A 105 9.28 -7.38 19.07
C ARG A 105 10.50 -8.28 18.89
N ARG A 106 10.94 -8.97 19.95
CA ARG A 106 12.05 -9.93 19.85
C ARG A 106 11.78 -11.01 18.81
N ARG A 107 10.57 -11.57 18.79
CA ARG A 107 10.17 -12.57 17.78
C ARG A 107 10.29 -12.03 16.36
N VAL A 108 9.87 -10.78 16.11
CA VAL A 108 9.95 -10.14 14.80
C VAL A 108 11.41 -9.89 14.41
N THR A 109 12.23 -9.34 15.29
CA THR A 109 13.67 -9.13 15.03
C THR A 109 14.37 -10.45 14.72
N GLU A 110 14.07 -11.52 15.47
CA GLU A 110 14.61 -12.85 15.19
C GLU A 110 14.13 -13.42 13.84
N LEU A 111 12.87 -13.19 13.45
CA LEU A 111 12.35 -13.59 12.14
C LEU A 111 13.09 -12.87 11.01
N ILE A 112 13.19 -11.53 11.09
CA ILE A 112 13.91 -10.69 10.12
C ILE A 112 15.35 -11.19 9.97
N ALA A 113 16.05 -11.42 11.07
CA ALA A 113 17.42 -11.91 11.07
C ALA A 113 17.54 -13.32 10.45
N ARG A 114 16.65 -14.27 10.81
CA ARG A 114 16.66 -15.64 10.26
C ARG A 114 16.40 -15.67 8.77
N ARG A 115 15.53 -14.79 8.28
CA ARG A 115 15.21 -14.67 6.85
C ARG A 115 16.23 -13.86 6.05
N GLY A 116 17.16 -13.17 6.73
CA GLY A 116 18.12 -12.29 6.09
C GLY A 116 17.48 -11.05 5.46
N TRP A 117 16.32 -10.63 5.95
CA TRP A 117 15.65 -9.43 5.46
C TRP A 117 16.38 -8.17 5.92
N GLU A 118 16.68 -7.27 5.00
CA GLU A 118 17.32 -5.98 5.28
C GLU A 118 16.27 -4.94 5.71
N VAL A 119 15.73 -5.10 6.91
CA VAL A 119 14.69 -4.23 7.48
C VAL A 119 15.09 -3.80 8.89
N ASP A 120 15.00 -2.50 9.17
CA ASP A 120 15.27 -1.93 10.49
C ASP A 120 14.12 -2.16 11.49
N ASP A 121 14.41 -2.33 12.78
CA ASP A 121 13.41 -2.54 13.84
C ASP A 121 12.45 -1.34 14.02
N ALA A 122 12.84 -0.14 13.57
CA ALA A 122 11.98 1.04 13.55
C ALA A 122 10.99 1.04 12.38
N ASN A 123 11.11 0.12 11.43
CA ASN A 123 10.22 0.03 10.28
C ASN A 123 8.74 -0.15 10.73
N PRO A 124 7.79 0.64 10.20
CA PRO A 124 6.39 0.53 10.59
C PRO A 124 5.77 -0.85 10.38
N ALA A 125 6.16 -1.59 9.34
CA ALA A 125 5.67 -2.94 9.10
C ALA A 125 6.14 -3.93 10.19
N ALA A 126 7.40 -3.83 10.62
CA ALA A 126 7.93 -4.62 11.72
C ALA A 126 7.18 -4.35 13.03
N ARG A 127 6.88 -3.07 13.30
CA ARG A 127 6.07 -2.65 14.46
C ARG A 127 4.64 -3.17 14.37
N SER A 128 3.97 -3.03 13.23
CA SER A 128 2.61 -3.54 13.03
C SER A 128 2.52 -5.06 13.20
N LEU A 129 3.52 -5.82 12.73
CA LEU A 129 3.60 -7.25 12.96
C LEU A 129 3.77 -7.57 14.45
N ALA A 130 4.67 -6.87 15.14
CA ALA A 130 4.87 -7.06 16.58
C ALA A 130 3.58 -6.74 17.36
N ASP A 131 2.85 -5.68 17.01
CA ASP A 131 1.60 -5.31 17.64
C ASP A 131 0.49 -6.36 17.40
N ALA A 132 0.42 -6.93 16.19
CA ALA A 132 -0.50 -8.03 15.88
C ALA A 132 -0.17 -9.31 16.69
N LEU A 133 1.11 -9.68 16.77
CA LEU A 133 1.55 -10.84 17.55
C LEU A 133 1.32 -10.65 19.05
N ALA A 134 1.55 -9.44 19.57
CA ALA A 134 1.27 -9.11 20.97
C ALA A 134 -0.24 -9.16 21.28
N ALA A 135 -1.09 -8.73 20.34
CA ALA A 135 -2.54 -8.86 20.47
C ALA A 135 -2.98 -10.33 20.49
N LEU A 136 -2.43 -11.16 19.60
CA LEU A 136 -2.70 -12.61 19.58
C LEU A 136 -2.28 -13.29 20.88
N SER A 137 -1.09 -12.95 21.42
CA SER A 137 -0.60 -13.48 22.69
C SER A 137 -1.53 -13.12 23.85
N ARG A 138 -1.98 -11.85 23.93
CA ARG A 138 -2.95 -11.41 24.96
C ARG A 138 -4.30 -12.12 24.89
N LEU A 139 -4.67 -12.62 23.71
CA LEU A 139 -5.88 -13.42 23.49
C LEU A 139 -5.66 -14.93 23.73
N GLY A 140 -4.44 -15.35 24.13
CA GLY A 140 -4.09 -16.76 24.36
C GLY A 140 -3.81 -17.56 23.08
N HIS A 141 -3.49 -16.89 21.98
CA HIS A 141 -3.23 -17.50 20.67
C HIS A 141 -1.73 -17.57 20.33
N ASP A 142 -0.85 -17.80 21.30
CA ASP A 142 0.61 -17.86 21.09
C ASP A 142 1.03 -18.91 20.04
N ARG A 143 0.26 -20.00 19.93
CA ARG A 143 0.46 -21.06 18.93
C ARG A 143 0.37 -20.57 17.50
N PHE A 144 -0.36 -19.48 17.23
CA PHE A 144 -0.41 -18.90 15.88
C PHE A 144 0.98 -18.50 15.40
N ALA A 145 1.74 -17.83 16.27
CA ALA A 145 3.08 -17.37 15.93
C ALA A 145 4.08 -18.52 15.77
N GLU A 146 3.84 -19.67 16.40
CA GLU A 146 4.69 -20.87 16.28
C GLU A 146 4.39 -21.66 15.02
N VAL A 147 3.11 -21.81 14.66
CA VAL A 147 2.68 -22.71 13.59
C VAL A 147 2.58 -21.99 12.24
N SER A 148 2.09 -20.75 12.24
CA SER A 148 1.67 -20.08 11.02
C SER A 148 2.69 -19.04 10.53
N LEU A 149 3.51 -18.47 11.43
CA LEU A 149 4.34 -17.30 11.08
C LEU A 149 5.33 -17.58 9.95
N GLU A 150 5.97 -18.76 9.95
CA GLU A 150 6.92 -19.14 8.89
C GLU A 150 6.21 -19.34 7.54
N ALA A 151 5.03 -19.95 7.52
CA ALA A 151 4.24 -20.11 6.29
C ALA A 151 3.75 -18.77 5.73
N TYR A 152 3.43 -17.82 6.62
CA TYR A 152 3.08 -16.45 6.22
C TYR A 152 4.28 -15.71 5.65
N ALA A 153 5.47 -15.88 6.23
CA ALA A 153 6.71 -15.31 5.71
C ALA A 153 7.05 -15.87 4.32
N ASP A 154 6.95 -17.19 4.10
CA ASP A 154 7.16 -17.81 2.78
C ASP A 154 6.20 -17.26 1.72
N ALA A 155 4.94 -17.04 2.08
CA ALA A 155 3.96 -16.46 1.18
C ALA A 155 4.28 -14.99 0.87
N ALA A 156 4.68 -14.23 1.89
CA ALA A 156 5.04 -12.81 1.73
C ALA A 156 6.26 -12.63 0.83
N GLU A 157 7.29 -13.48 0.95
CA GLU A 157 8.49 -13.44 0.08
C GLU A 157 8.12 -13.62 -1.40
N ARG A 158 7.29 -14.62 -1.71
CA ARG A 158 6.85 -14.88 -3.10
C ARG A 158 6.05 -13.71 -3.70
N VAL A 159 5.22 -13.08 -2.87
CA VAL A 159 4.44 -11.90 -3.29
C VAL A 159 5.37 -10.72 -3.52
N ALA A 160 6.28 -10.44 -2.58
CA ALA A 160 7.24 -9.35 -2.69
C ALA A 160 8.15 -9.49 -3.93
N GLU A 161 8.62 -10.69 -4.24
CA GLU A 161 9.39 -10.97 -5.46
C GLU A 161 8.59 -10.63 -6.73
N THR A 162 7.31 -11.01 -6.75
CA THR A 162 6.40 -10.74 -7.88
C THR A 162 6.14 -9.24 -8.04
N ASP A 163 5.89 -8.54 -6.92
CA ASP A 163 5.60 -7.11 -6.91
C ASP A 163 6.82 -6.29 -7.35
N VAL A 164 8.02 -6.63 -6.86
CA VAL A 164 9.26 -5.97 -7.26
C VAL A 164 9.58 -6.26 -8.73
N ALA A 165 9.37 -7.49 -9.21
CA ALA A 165 9.58 -7.83 -10.62
C ALA A 165 8.65 -7.04 -11.57
N TYR A 166 7.39 -6.82 -11.17
CA TYR A 166 6.46 -5.98 -11.91
C TYR A 166 6.99 -4.54 -12.06
N VAL A 167 7.41 -3.94 -10.94
CA VAL A 167 7.98 -2.59 -10.90
C VAL A 167 9.26 -2.49 -11.74
N ALA A 168 10.11 -3.51 -11.69
CA ALA A 168 11.37 -3.55 -12.43
C ALA A 168 11.19 -3.74 -13.95
N SER A 169 9.99 -4.15 -14.41
CA SER A 169 9.71 -4.32 -15.84
C SER A 169 9.43 -3.01 -16.59
N GLU A 170 9.22 -1.91 -15.86
CA GLU A 170 8.96 -0.58 -16.42
C GLU A 170 10.26 0.11 -16.91
N VAL A 171 10.19 0.78 -18.05
CA VAL A 171 11.39 1.33 -18.74
C VAL A 171 11.73 2.76 -18.30
N ALA A 172 10.73 3.58 -17.99
CA ALA A 172 10.94 4.95 -17.53
C ALA A 172 10.86 5.03 -15.99
N ARG A 173 11.74 5.84 -15.37
CA ARG A 173 11.75 6.02 -13.91
C ARG A 173 10.40 6.48 -13.36
N GLU A 174 9.73 7.37 -14.09
CA GLU A 174 8.40 7.88 -13.72
C GLU A 174 7.38 6.73 -13.62
N ASP A 175 7.42 5.81 -14.59
CA ASP A 175 6.55 4.62 -14.62
C ASP A 175 6.94 3.59 -13.55
N VAL A 176 8.24 3.42 -13.26
CA VAL A 176 8.74 2.57 -12.16
C VAL A 176 8.22 3.08 -10.81
N VAL A 177 8.25 4.38 -10.57
CA VAL A 177 7.86 4.96 -9.28
C VAL A 177 6.33 4.97 -9.12
N GLU A 178 5.58 5.29 -10.18
CA GLU A 178 4.12 5.15 -10.18
C GLU A 178 3.71 3.68 -9.99
N GLY A 179 4.36 2.75 -10.71
CA GLY A 179 4.17 1.31 -10.59
C GLY A 179 4.49 0.77 -9.19
N ALA A 180 5.53 1.30 -8.54
CA ALA A 180 5.89 0.97 -7.16
C ALA A 180 4.78 1.35 -6.17
N VAL A 181 4.25 2.57 -6.27
CA VAL A 181 3.15 3.03 -5.41
C VAL A 181 1.89 2.21 -5.63
N VAL A 182 1.53 1.96 -6.91
CA VAL A 182 0.37 1.15 -7.27
C VAL A 182 0.53 -0.29 -6.78
N GLY A 183 1.69 -0.90 -7.02
CA GLY A 183 2.02 -2.25 -6.59
C GLY A 183 1.96 -2.38 -5.07
N THR A 184 2.52 -1.44 -4.33
CA THR A 184 2.48 -1.47 -2.85
C THR A 184 1.07 -1.27 -2.30
N VAL A 185 0.34 -0.24 -2.76
CA VAL A 185 -0.98 0.11 -2.21
C VAL A 185 -2.06 -0.84 -2.68
N LEU A 186 -2.17 -1.06 -3.99
CA LEU A 186 -3.21 -1.93 -4.54
C LEU A 186 -2.82 -3.40 -4.41
N GLY A 187 -1.52 -3.74 -4.41
CA GLY A 187 -1.06 -5.10 -4.15
C GLY A 187 -1.43 -5.59 -2.77
N ASP A 188 -1.38 -4.75 -1.73
CA ASP A 188 -1.87 -5.13 -0.40
C ASP A 188 -3.35 -5.51 -0.42
N VAL A 189 -4.18 -4.72 -1.13
CA VAL A 189 -5.62 -5.01 -1.31
C VAL A 189 -5.83 -6.31 -2.10
N VAL A 190 -5.07 -6.51 -3.17
CA VAL A 190 -5.13 -7.73 -4.00
C VAL A 190 -4.76 -8.94 -3.17
N PHE A 191 -3.63 -8.91 -2.47
CA PHE A 191 -3.14 -10.03 -1.67
C PHE A 191 -4.08 -10.34 -0.50
N ALA A 192 -4.54 -9.32 0.23
CA ALA A 192 -5.50 -9.50 1.31
C ALA A 192 -6.82 -10.12 0.80
N SER A 193 -7.28 -9.73 -0.38
CA SER A 193 -8.49 -10.28 -1.00
C SER A 193 -8.29 -11.73 -1.45
N LEU A 194 -7.19 -12.04 -2.13
CA LEU A 194 -6.83 -13.40 -2.55
C LEU A 194 -6.68 -14.33 -1.34
N ARG A 195 -6.02 -13.87 -0.27
CA ARG A 195 -5.88 -14.64 0.98
C ARG A 195 -7.25 -14.98 1.57
N ARG A 196 -8.18 -14.03 1.60
CA ARG A 196 -9.56 -14.26 2.10
C ARG A 196 -10.32 -15.24 1.21
N LEU A 197 -10.22 -15.12 -0.12
CA LEU A 197 -10.84 -16.06 -1.07
C LEU A 197 -10.29 -17.48 -0.91
N ALA A 198 -8.97 -17.63 -0.79
CA ALA A 198 -8.34 -18.92 -0.52
C ALA A 198 -8.79 -19.52 0.81
N GLN A 199 -9.00 -18.68 1.83
CA GLN A 199 -9.57 -19.10 3.12
C GLN A 199 -11.01 -19.62 2.97
N VAL A 200 -11.84 -18.96 2.18
CA VAL A 200 -13.21 -19.41 1.87
C VAL A 200 -13.19 -20.79 1.20
N ASP A 201 -12.37 -20.97 0.16
CA ASP A 201 -12.22 -22.29 -0.51
C ASP A 201 -11.70 -23.37 0.46
N ALA A 202 -10.62 -23.10 1.19
CA ALA A 202 -10.03 -24.07 2.12
C ALA A 202 -11.00 -24.46 3.25
N SER A 203 -11.73 -23.49 3.80
CA SER A 203 -12.75 -23.75 4.82
C SER A 203 -13.92 -24.56 4.27
N SER A 204 -14.37 -24.28 3.04
CA SER A 204 -15.41 -25.09 2.38
C SER A 204 -14.96 -26.54 2.25
N ARG A 205 -13.74 -26.79 1.77
CA ARG A 205 -13.20 -28.16 1.64
C ARG A 205 -13.04 -28.89 2.97
N THR A 206 -12.76 -28.14 4.04
CA THR A 206 -12.50 -28.72 5.37
C THR A 206 -13.80 -28.99 6.13
N TYR A 207 -14.77 -28.09 6.05
CA TYR A 207 -15.96 -28.09 6.91
C TYR A 207 -17.29 -28.30 6.16
N ASP A 208 -17.28 -28.26 4.83
CA ASP A 208 -18.44 -28.49 3.97
C ASP A 208 -18.05 -29.25 2.67
N PRO A 209 -17.50 -30.48 2.80
CA PRO A 209 -16.96 -31.22 1.65
C PRO A 209 -18.04 -31.68 0.65
N GLU A 210 -19.32 -31.64 1.04
CA GLU A 210 -20.46 -32.08 0.21
C GLU A 210 -20.99 -30.98 -0.72
N ARG A 211 -20.60 -29.71 -0.53
CA ARG A 211 -20.80 -28.64 -1.51
C ARG A 211 -19.82 -28.78 -2.69
N GLY A 212 -20.02 -29.82 -3.50
CA GLY A 212 -19.48 -29.85 -4.86
C GLY A 212 -20.22 -28.82 -5.73
N TRP A 213 -19.46 -28.05 -6.52
CA TRP A 213 -20.00 -27.14 -7.55
C TRP A 213 -20.68 -27.90 -8.67
#